data_AF-A0A7G2MGU6-F1
#
_entry.id   AF-A0A7G2MGU6-F1
#
_cell.length_a   1.000
_cell.length_b   1.000
_cell.length_c   1.000
_cell.angle_alpha   90.00
_cell.angle_beta   90.00
_cell.angle_gamma   90.00
#
_symmetry.space_group_name_H-M   'P 1'
#
loop_
_entity.id
_entity.type
_entity.pdbx_description
1 polymer ?
#
loop_
_entity_poly.entity_id
_entity_poly.type
_entity_poly.pdbx_seq_one_letter_code
_entity_poly.pdbx_strand_id
1 'polypeptide(L)'
;MKRKVIFSYLKSSIFLILTIFLSCNDDYMEYDVQIEKLDKVGKAFMGHLLSSSDGKQQWKKLTSLGDIPPNEVALVFQGNRAWQYILPLLKDSMLIGMVSLPIEIGENNKNLSECSIGAPLVLEKEEIKSDIFMQGILKSSISRKWCENGIIIDENLIVNLANSTLFSPLSRGSGGCFYASYTLEANNYLDDEGFAIINGINTGTFSEIANKVAREVHRALEITVEEDIIFVIAPTEGIAVIYYMQLASYLYDKNITATFSFLWKDTPDDAGGGTGGGTGGGTGSGTGDSTGSGTGGNTGGNTGSNTENPPITPDDPGHIVVNLTTSVLSGEVEIGDTYYLILDIYHTKNQPIPRITNIEYLINRVGTKQGGSIGETTEWTYARKAISAGNFQFIALVHFEGDAGKINSNTVNVREMCPSISKFKDLPDIEKRAKELWNMSVNYTREHQSTYETKEYGCFIYMNTQTGKYHCGSEVIEGEPVPLDKEVEAKVHFTYSTQEYDPREPFDLIVGTLHSHYPLTWAASGVRRTPGPSSTDNGGSLPGLVYDYLYQVFAGDPVDIKDNPKQMYTYGPDRREIP
;
A
#
# COMPACT_ATOMS: atom_id res chain seq x y z
N MET A 1 -57.75 -9.00 67.31
CA MET A 1 -57.96 -10.23 66.49
C MET A 1 -56.70 -10.48 65.64
N LYS A 2 -56.58 -11.67 65.02
CA LYS A 2 -55.58 -12.09 64.00
C LYS A 2 -55.10 -10.94 63.08
N ARG A 3 -53.87 -10.88 62.52
CA ARG A 3 -52.60 -11.65 62.58
C ARG A 3 -51.50 -10.68 62.05
N LYS A 4 -50.27 -10.66 62.56
CA LYS A 4 -49.06 -11.38 62.06
C LYS A 4 -48.88 -11.29 60.52
N VAL A 5 -47.71 -10.98 59.94
CA VAL A 5 -46.31 -11.14 60.40
C VAL A 5 -45.48 -9.89 60.00
N ILE A 6 -44.57 -9.26 60.76
CA ILE A 6 -43.58 -9.61 61.82
C ILE A 6 -42.14 -9.86 61.31
N PHE A 7 -41.26 -8.89 61.64
CA PHE A 7 -39.85 -9.09 62.04
C PHE A 7 -38.83 -9.43 60.90
N SER A 8 -37.52 -9.17 61.05
CA SER A 8 -36.78 -8.72 62.24
C SER A 8 -35.41 -8.09 61.92
N TYR A 9 -35.12 -6.96 62.58
CA TYR A 9 -33.89 -6.61 63.32
C TYR A 9 -32.46 -6.75 62.72
N LEU A 10 -31.58 -5.98 63.35
CA LEU A 10 -30.12 -6.00 63.29
C LEU A 10 -29.49 -5.58 61.95
N LYS A 11 -29.20 -4.28 61.85
CA LYS A 11 -27.97 -3.78 61.21
C LYS A 11 -27.52 -2.39 61.70
N SER A 12 -27.75 -2.09 63.00
CA SER A 12 -27.14 -0.95 63.72
C SER A 12 -25.63 -1.16 63.99
N SER A 13 -24.94 -1.87 63.10
CA SER A 13 -23.52 -2.27 63.18
C SER A 13 -22.84 -2.20 61.81
N ILE A 14 -23.48 -1.64 60.78
CA ILE A 14 -22.87 -1.41 59.45
C ILE A 14 -22.50 0.07 59.21
N PHE A 15 -23.06 1.01 59.98
CA PHE A 15 -22.76 2.44 59.84
C PHE A 15 -21.47 2.91 60.54
N LEU A 16 -20.64 1.99 61.04
CA LEU A 16 -19.38 2.28 61.77
C LEU A 16 -18.15 1.55 61.21
N ILE A 17 -18.25 0.99 59.99
CA ILE A 17 -17.11 0.39 59.27
C ILE A 17 -16.73 1.19 58.00
N LEU A 18 -17.57 2.15 57.59
CA LEU A 18 -17.32 3.01 56.42
C LEU A 18 -16.67 4.37 56.76
N THR A 19 -16.01 4.49 57.92
CA THR A 19 -15.39 5.73 58.42
C THR A 19 -13.88 5.58 58.75
N ILE A 20 -13.26 4.47 58.35
CA ILE A 20 -11.81 4.20 58.55
C ILE A 20 -11.01 4.34 57.22
N PHE A 21 -11.67 4.64 56.10
CA PHE A 21 -11.02 4.98 54.81
C PHE A 21 -11.31 6.42 54.35
N LEU A 22 -11.51 7.35 55.29
CA LEU A 22 -11.61 8.79 55.04
C LEU A 22 -10.49 9.56 55.76
N SER A 23 -9.26 9.09 55.59
CA SER A 23 -8.05 9.87 55.84
C SER A 23 -7.18 9.82 54.59
N CYS A 24 -6.83 11.00 54.06
CA CYS A 24 -6.00 11.21 52.86
C CYS A 24 -6.63 10.74 51.54
N ASN A 25 -7.37 11.64 50.88
CA ASN A 25 -7.24 11.91 49.44
C ASN A 25 -7.95 13.24 49.08
N ASP A 26 -7.36 14.35 49.52
CA ASP A 26 -7.72 15.71 49.05
C ASP A 26 -7.12 16.04 47.67
N ASP A 27 -6.64 15.03 46.92
CA ASP A 27 -6.06 15.14 45.57
C ASP A 27 -7.06 14.83 44.44
N TYR A 28 -8.37 14.79 44.72
CA TYR A 28 -9.41 14.35 43.77
C TYR A 28 -9.87 15.41 42.74
N MET A 29 -9.11 16.50 42.55
CA MET A 29 -9.52 17.67 41.75
C MET A 29 -8.45 18.20 40.78
N GLU A 30 -7.54 17.35 40.28
CA GLU A 30 -6.59 17.76 39.23
C GLU A 30 -6.08 16.57 38.39
N TYR A 31 -6.90 16.04 37.45
CA TYR A 31 -6.41 15.31 36.24
C TYR A 31 -7.54 14.96 35.23
N ASP A 32 -8.40 15.92 34.88
CA ASP A 32 -9.21 15.80 33.66
C ASP A 32 -8.32 16.11 32.43
N VAL A 33 -7.60 15.10 31.95
CA VAL A 33 -7.37 15.02 30.49
C VAL A 33 -8.77 15.03 29.89
N GLN A 34 -9.13 16.04 29.09
CA GLN A 34 -10.49 16.12 28.54
C GLN A 34 -10.70 14.98 27.54
N ILE A 35 -11.16 13.81 28.03
CA ILE A 35 -11.36 12.58 27.27
C ILE A 35 -12.30 12.82 26.06
N GLU A 36 -13.19 13.81 26.16
CA GLU A 36 -14.04 14.27 25.05
C GLU A 36 -13.24 14.79 23.83
N LYS A 37 -12.06 15.39 24.03
CA LYS A 37 -11.17 15.90 22.97
C LYS A 37 -10.19 14.86 22.42
N LEU A 38 -10.07 13.70 23.06
CA LEU A 38 -9.24 12.62 22.54
C LEU A 38 -9.95 11.95 21.36
N ASP A 39 -9.22 11.68 20.28
CA ASP A 39 -9.72 10.85 19.19
C ASP A 39 -9.74 9.36 19.60
N LYS A 40 -10.02 8.45 18.66
CA LYS A 40 -10.03 7.02 18.97
C LYS A 40 -8.64 6.48 19.38
N VAL A 41 -7.57 7.01 18.79
CA VAL A 41 -6.17 6.58 19.03
C VAL A 41 -5.70 7.10 20.39
N GLY A 42 -5.90 8.39 20.66
CA GLY A 42 -5.58 9.01 21.95
C GLY A 42 -6.35 8.37 23.11
N LYS A 43 -7.62 7.98 22.90
CA LYS A 43 -8.40 7.21 23.88
C LYS A 43 -7.81 5.84 24.18
N ALA A 44 -7.42 5.10 23.14
CA ALA A 44 -6.84 3.76 23.30
C ALA A 44 -5.49 3.81 24.04
N PHE A 45 -4.60 4.71 23.64
CA PHE A 45 -3.32 4.92 24.30
C PHE A 45 -3.48 5.36 25.76
N MET A 46 -4.29 6.39 26.03
CA MET A 46 -4.49 6.87 27.41
C MET A 46 -5.20 5.81 28.27
N GLY A 47 -6.11 5.01 27.71
CA GLY A 47 -6.72 3.88 28.40
C GLY A 47 -5.70 2.82 28.81
N HIS A 48 -4.83 2.41 27.88
CA HIS A 48 -3.76 1.46 28.15
C HIS A 48 -2.76 2.00 29.19
N LEU A 49 -2.25 3.23 29.01
CA LEU A 49 -1.33 3.85 29.96
C LEU A 49 -1.93 3.95 31.36
N LEU A 50 -3.15 4.48 31.50
CA LEU A 50 -3.79 4.69 32.81
C LEU A 50 -4.29 3.39 33.48
N SER A 51 -4.30 2.27 32.75
CA SER A 51 -4.58 0.94 33.30
C SER A 51 -3.36 0.27 33.95
N SER A 52 -2.14 0.69 33.57
CA SER A 52 -0.90 0.27 34.24
C SER A 52 -0.80 0.82 35.67
N SER A 53 -0.12 0.11 36.57
CA SER A 53 -0.01 0.49 37.99
C SER A 53 0.60 1.88 38.21
N ASP A 54 1.57 2.22 37.37
CA ASP A 54 2.41 3.42 37.53
C ASP A 54 2.02 4.51 36.53
N GLY A 55 1.15 4.21 35.56
CA GLY A 55 0.88 5.07 34.39
C GLY A 55 0.39 6.47 34.72
N LYS A 56 -0.37 6.65 35.80
CA LYS A 56 -0.74 7.99 36.31
C LYS A 56 0.46 8.81 36.76
N GLN A 57 1.42 8.19 37.45
CA GLN A 57 2.64 8.83 37.91
C GLN A 57 3.61 9.07 36.75
N GLN A 58 3.72 8.11 35.82
CA GLN A 58 4.48 8.27 34.58
C GLN A 58 3.95 9.44 33.75
N TRP A 59 2.64 9.50 33.50
CA TRP A 59 2.00 10.59 32.76
C TRP A 59 2.23 11.95 33.42
N LYS A 60 2.02 12.05 34.74
CA LYS A 60 2.28 13.29 35.50
C LYS A 60 3.73 13.75 35.41
N LYS A 61 4.70 12.82 35.42
CA LYS A 61 6.11 13.14 35.21
C LYS A 61 6.37 13.63 33.78
N LEU A 62 5.82 12.94 32.78
CA LEU A 62 5.98 13.29 31.36
C LEU A 62 5.42 14.68 31.03
N THR A 63 4.18 15.00 31.44
CA THR A 63 3.56 16.31 31.19
C THR A 63 4.21 17.47 31.97
N SER A 64 5.18 17.19 32.86
CA SER A 64 5.98 18.25 33.50
C SER A 64 7.18 18.72 32.67
N LEU A 65 7.50 18.00 31.57
CA LEU A 65 8.65 18.29 30.70
C LEU A 65 8.27 19.19 29.50
N GLY A 66 7.00 19.19 29.10
CA GLY A 66 6.47 19.90 27.94
C GLY A 66 5.09 19.39 27.54
N ASP A 67 4.58 19.90 26.43
CA ASP A 67 3.29 19.49 25.87
C ASP A 67 3.45 18.14 25.15
N ILE A 68 2.59 17.17 25.47
CA ILE A 68 2.61 15.82 24.88
C ILE A 68 1.19 15.50 24.39
N PRO A 69 0.88 15.64 23.09
CA PRO A 69 -0.47 15.47 22.56
C PRO A 69 -0.81 13.98 22.36
N PRO A 70 -1.76 13.39 23.12
CA PRO A 70 -1.99 11.94 23.08
C PRO A 70 -2.58 11.40 21.77
N ASN A 71 -3.24 12.25 20.97
CA ASN A 71 -3.79 11.89 19.65
C ASN A 71 -2.68 11.65 18.59
N GLU A 72 -1.46 12.16 18.85
CA GLU A 72 -0.32 12.05 17.95
C GLU A 72 0.57 10.82 18.23
N VAL A 73 0.14 9.94 19.12
CA VAL A 73 0.85 8.69 19.41
C VAL A 73 0.93 7.78 18.19
N ALA A 74 2.10 7.17 17.99
CA ALA A 74 2.30 6.08 17.04
C ALA A 74 2.77 4.82 17.78
N LEU A 75 2.27 3.65 17.38
CA LEU A 75 2.73 2.32 17.81
C LEU A 75 3.69 1.79 16.75
N VAL A 76 4.95 1.62 17.14
CA VAL A 76 6.04 1.34 16.20
C VAL A 76 6.86 0.16 16.69
N PHE A 77 7.23 -0.72 15.77
CA PHE A 77 8.15 -1.82 16.00
C PHE A 77 9.53 -1.54 15.40
N GLN A 78 10.57 -1.84 16.18
CA GLN A 78 11.95 -1.99 15.70
C GLN A 78 12.65 -3.19 16.34
N GLY A 79 13.67 -3.72 15.69
CA GLY A 79 14.23 -5.03 16.01
C GLY A 79 15.02 -5.09 17.32
N ASN A 80 15.67 -4.00 17.74
CA ASN A 80 16.33 -3.92 19.06
C ASN A 80 15.40 -3.43 20.19
N ARG A 81 14.25 -2.85 19.85
CA ARG A 81 13.37 -2.08 20.77
C ARG A 81 11.98 -2.67 20.97
N ALA A 82 11.62 -3.68 20.19
CA ALA A 82 10.29 -4.27 20.10
C ALA A 82 9.21 -3.20 19.80
N TRP A 83 7.99 -3.44 20.27
CA TRP A 83 6.88 -2.49 20.13
C TRP A 83 6.98 -1.36 21.16
N GLN A 84 6.83 -0.12 20.70
CA GLN A 84 6.87 1.07 21.55
C GLN A 84 5.77 2.05 21.12
N TYR A 85 5.15 2.74 22.08
CA TYR A 85 4.45 3.97 21.77
C TYR A 85 5.46 5.12 21.65
N ILE A 86 5.33 5.92 20.60
CA ILE A 86 6.15 7.09 20.31
C ILE A 86 5.25 8.33 20.30
N LEU A 87 5.65 9.36 21.04
CA LEU A 87 4.95 10.63 21.16
C LEU A 87 5.92 11.79 20.93
N PRO A 88 5.47 12.89 20.30
CA PRO A 88 6.27 14.10 20.22
C PRO A 88 6.27 14.82 21.59
N LEU A 89 7.42 15.30 22.04
CA LEU A 89 7.54 16.22 23.17
C LEU A 89 7.71 17.63 22.62
N LEU A 90 6.76 18.51 22.96
CA LEU A 90 6.62 19.82 22.35
C LEU A 90 6.85 20.95 23.35
N LYS A 91 7.24 22.10 22.80
CA LYS A 91 7.16 23.41 23.44
C LYS A 91 6.80 24.44 22.39
N ASP A 92 5.73 25.21 22.63
CA ASP A 92 5.24 26.22 21.68
C ASP A 92 5.02 25.63 20.26
N SER A 93 4.41 24.44 20.19
CA SER A 93 4.26 23.57 18.99
C SER A 93 5.55 23.09 18.31
N MET A 94 6.74 23.49 18.78
CA MET A 94 8.02 23.02 18.25
C MET A 94 8.41 21.68 18.89
N LEU A 95 8.86 20.72 18.07
CA LEU A 95 9.43 19.46 18.54
C LEU A 95 10.77 19.71 19.26
N ILE A 96 10.79 19.43 20.57
CA ILE A 96 12.00 19.54 21.41
C ILE A 96 12.57 18.18 21.81
N GLY A 97 11.76 17.12 21.74
CA GLY A 97 12.18 15.74 22.01
C GLY A 97 11.14 14.73 21.55
N MET A 98 11.37 13.46 21.87
CA MET A 98 10.39 12.38 21.70
C MET A 98 10.29 11.56 22.98
N VAL A 99 9.10 11.01 23.24
CA VAL A 99 8.88 10.07 24.33
C VAL A 99 8.65 8.69 23.73
N SER A 100 9.47 7.73 24.15
CA SER A 100 9.30 6.31 23.92
C SER A 100 8.74 5.64 25.18
N LEU A 101 7.71 4.81 24.99
CA LEU A 101 7.06 4.00 26.01
C LEU A 101 7.09 2.54 25.54
N PRO A 102 8.05 1.72 25.99
CA PRO A 102 8.17 0.32 25.60
C PRO A 102 6.94 -0.50 25.99
N ILE A 103 6.57 -1.48 25.16
CA ILE A 103 5.46 -2.39 25.43
C ILE A 103 5.99 -3.79 25.68
N GLU A 104 5.70 -4.31 26.88
CA GLU A 104 6.08 -5.65 27.31
C GLU A 104 5.01 -6.65 26.88
N ILE A 105 5.34 -7.49 25.89
CA ILE A 105 4.44 -8.51 25.35
C ILE A 105 4.77 -9.85 26.00
N GLY A 106 3.86 -10.37 26.82
CA GLY A 106 3.94 -11.72 27.37
C GLY A 106 3.46 -12.80 26.39
N GLU A 107 3.83 -14.05 26.64
CA GLU A 107 3.57 -15.20 25.73
C GLU A 107 2.08 -15.46 25.43
N ASN A 108 1.17 -15.00 26.31
CA ASN A 108 -0.28 -15.23 26.18
C ASN A 108 -1.06 -13.98 25.75
N ASN A 109 -0.39 -12.84 25.57
CA ASN A 109 -1.01 -11.57 25.22
C ASN A 109 -1.55 -11.61 23.79
N LYS A 110 -2.82 -11.24 23.62
CA LYS A 110 -3.50 -11.13 22.32
C LYS A 110 -3.84 -9.68 21.99
N ASN A 111 -4.15 -8.91 23.02
CA ASN A 111 -4.55 -7.51 22.90
C ASN A 111 -3.51 -6.61 23.55
N LEU A 112 -3.28 -5.44 22.97
CA LEU A 112 -2.32 -4.46 23.45
C LEU A 112 -2.67 -3.98 24.86
N SER A 113 -3.96 -3.92 25.20
CA SER A 113 -4.48 -3.60 26.53
C SER A 113 -4.17 -4.65 27.62
N GLU A 114 -3.66 -5.82 27.25
CA GLU A 114 -3.22 -6.86 28.19
C GLU A 114 -1.71 -6.73 28.52
N CYS A 115 -0.96 -5.92 27.76
CA CYS A 115 0.47 -5.71 27.95
C CYS A 115 0.75 -4.76 29.12
N SER A 116 1.99 -4.83 29.65
CA SER A 116 2.52 -3.76 30.49
C SER A 116 3.20 -2.70 29.62
N ILE A 117 3.03 -1.43 30.00
CA ILE A 117 3.86 -0.33 29.49
C ILE A 117 5.06 -0.19 30.43
N GLY A 118 6.26 -0.31 29.86
CA GLY A 118 7.52 -0.15 30.56
C GLY A 118 7.80 1.31 30.97
N ALA A 119 8.96 1.55 31.58
CA ALA A 119 9.36 2.89 31.97
C ALA A 119 9.57 3.81 30.74
N PRO A 120 9.05 5.05 30.72
CA PRO A 120 9.27 5.98 29.62
C PRO A 120 10.74 6.37 29.47
N LEU A 121 11.21 6.35 28.23
CA LEU A 121 12.45 6.96 27.78
C LEU A 121 12.11 8.29 27.10
N VAL A 122 12.74 9.38 27.55
CA VAL A 122 12.61 10.70 26.92
C VAL A 122 13.92 11.00 26.22
N LEU A 123 13.85 11.38 24.94
CA LEU A 123 14.99 11.59 24.06
C LEU A 123 15.01 13.05 23.61
N GLU A 124 16.07 13.78 23.94
CA GLU A 124 16.29 15.17 23.53
C GLU A 124 16.96 15.25 22.13
N LYS A 125 17.12 16.46 21.59
CA LYS A 125 17.55 16.69 20.20
C LYS A 125 18.85 15.96 19.79
N GLU A 126 19.87 15.93 20.64
CA GLU A 126 21.15 15.27 20.30
C GLU A 126 21.06 13.75 20.38
N GLU A 127 20.24 13.22 21.29
CA GLU A 127 19.95 11.78 21.37
C GLU A 127 19.19 11.35 20.11
N ILE A 128 18.14 12.09 19.72
CA ILE A 128 17.38 11.88 18.47
C ILE A 128 18.26 11.87 17.22
N LYS A 129 19.29 12.73 17.13
CA LYS A 129 20.24 12.72 16.00
C LYS A 129 21.10 11.46 15.97
N SER A 130 21.52 10.97 17.14
CA SER A 130 22.36 9.78 17.27
C SER A 130 21.58 8.46 17.13
N ASP A 131 20.26 8.51 17.33
CA ASP A 131 19.39 7.34 17.44
C ASP A 131 18.76 6.98 16.08
N ILE A 132 19.17 5.84 15.52
CA ILE A 132 18.65 5.32 14.25
C ILE A 132 17.14 5.05 14.27
N PHE A 133 16.56 4.79 15.44
CA PHE A 133 15.12 4.63 15.60
C PHE A 133 14.40 5.96 15.42
N MET A 134 14.83 6.99 16.16
CA MET A 134 14.22 8.32 16.11
C MET A 134 14.38 8.95 14.72
N GLN A 135 15.52 8.72 14.06
CA GLN A 135 15.71 9.09 12.65
C GLN A 135 14.77 8.33 11.71
N GLY A 136 14.42 7.08 12.01
CA GLY A 136 13.39 6.32 11.30
C GLY A 136 11.99 6.94 11.45
N ILE A 137 11.61 7.33 12.68
CA ILE A 137 10.36 8.06 12.97
C ILE A 137 10.30 9.40 12.21
N LEU A 138 11.39 10.17 12.21
CA LEU A 138 11.46 11.46 11.51
C LEU A 138 11.33 11.34 9.98
N LYS A 139 11.64 10.16 9.40
CA LYS A 139 11.59 9.89 7.96
C LYS A 139 10.35 9.10 7.52
N SER A 140 9.46 8.74 8.44
CA SER A 140 8.26 7.95 8.15
C SER A 140 7.01 8.80 7.91
N SER A 141 5.87 8.15 7.72
CA SER A 141 4.52 8.72 7.75
C SER A 141 4.20 9.49 9.04
N ILE A 142 4.81 9.11 10.17
CA ILE A 142 4.51 9.64 11.51
C ILE A 142 4.86 11.12 11.59
N SER A 143 6.08 11.51 11.19
CA SER A 143 6.52 12.91 11.20
C SER A 143 5.71 13.78 10.25
N ARG A 144 5.28 13.23 9.10
CA ARG A 144 4.39 13.92 8.17
C ARG A 144 3.03 14.21 8.80
N LYS A 145 2.41 13.22 9.44
CA LYS A 145 1.14 13.37 10.17
C LYS A 145 1.26 14.44 11.27
N TRP A 146 2.36 14.44 12.03
CA TRP A 146 2.63 15.47 13.03
C TRP A 146 2.69 16.88 12.42
N CYS A 147 3.41 17.05 11.30
CA CYS A 147 3.46 18.32 10.57
C CYS A 147 2.08 18.75 10.02
N GLU A 148 1.30 17.82 9.47
CA GLU A 148 -0.08 18.06 9.02
C GLU A 148 -1.00 18.51 10.18
N ASN A 149 -0.76 18.02 11.39
CA ASN A 149 -1.43 18.41 12.63
C ASN A 149 -0.82 19.66 13.31
N GLY A 150 0.12 20.35 12.66
CA GLY A 150 0.65 21.65 13.08
C GLY A 150 1.87 21.61 14.01
N ILE A 151 2.53 20.46 14.15
CA ILE A 151 3.80 20.33 14.89
C ILE A 151 4.95 20.82 14.01
N ILE A 152 5.84 21.65 14.57
CA ILE A 152 6.99 22.21 13.86
C ILE A 152 8.22 21.34 14.13
N ILE A 153 8.70 20.64 13.10
CA ILE A 153 9.93 19.86 13.13
C ILE A 153 11.06 20.68 12.49
N ASP A 154 12.17 20.82 13.22
CA ASP A 154 13.40 21.48 12.75
C ASP A 154 14.14 20.55 11.77
N GLU A 155 14.36 20.98 10.53
CA GLU A 155 15.03 20.17 9.50
C GLU A 155 16.44 19.72 9.95
N ASN A 156 17.12 20.52 10.78
CA ASN A 156 18.45 20.19 11.34
C ASN A 156 18.41 19.02 12.36
N LEU A 157 17.23 18.53 12.72
CA LEU A 157 17.05 17.34 13.55
C LEU A 157 17.12 16.04 12.72
N ILE A 158 16.89 16.12 11.40
CA ILE A 158 16.92 14.98 10.48
C ILE A 158 18.32 14.86 9.90
N VAL A 159 19.03 13.78 10.20
CA VAL A 159 20.41 13.56 9.75
C VAL A 159 20.53 12.39 8.78
N ASN A 160 21.46 12.49 7.81
CA ASN A 160 21.79 11.37 6.95
C ASN A 160 22.79 10.43 7.66
N LEU A 161 22.35 9.20 7.95
CA LEU A 161 23.13 8.19 8.68
C LEU A 161 24.04 7.34 7.79
N ALA A 162 24.01 7.52 6.45
CA ALA A 162 24.85 6.76 5.51
C ALA A 162 26.37 6.89 5.79
N ASN A 163 26.80 8.00 6.42
CA ASN A 163 28.20 8.25 6.79
C ASN A 163 28.60 7.69 8.17
N SER A 164 27.74 6.90 8.83
CA SER A 164 28.04 6.34 10.16
C SER A 164 28.98 5.14 10.07
N THR A 165 30.14 5.23 10.72
CA THR A 165 31.13 4.13 10.81
C THR A 165 30.66 2.91 11.61
N LEU A 166 29.42 2.91 12.13
CA LEU A 166 28.84 1.80 12.89
C LEU A 166 28.63 0.53 12.04
N PHE A 167 28.46 0.68 10.71
CA PHE A 167 28.05 -0.42 9.84
C PHE A 167 29.09 -0.68 8.76
N SER A 168 30.18 -1.36 9.14
CA SER A 168 31.10 -1.94 8.15
C SER A 168 30.35 -3.05 7.40
N PRO A 169 30.25 -3.01 6.05
CA PRO A 169 29.76 -4.14 5.29
C PRO A 169 30.74 -5.30 5.49
N LEU A 170 30.38 -6.23 6.38
CA LEU A 170 31.02 -7.53 6.48
C LEU A 170 31.09 -8.13 5.08
N SER A 171 32.20 -8.79 4.75
CA SER A 171 32.45 -9.36 3.42
C SER A 171 31.44 -10.48 3.09
N ARG A 172 30.26 -10.09 2.61
CA ARG A 172 29.10 -10.96 2.37
C ARG A 172 28.84 -11.09 0.87
N GLY A 173 29.29 -12.21 0.31
CA GLY A 173 28.94 -12.67 -1.03
C GLY A 173 29.62 -11.94 -2.20
N SER A 174 29.29 -12.38 -3.41
CA SER A 174 29.73 -11.81 -4.69
C SER A 174 28.67 -10.92 -5.36
N GLY A 175 27.56 -10.64 -4.66
CA GLY A 175 26.51 -9.71 -5.08
C GLY A 175 26.64 -8.35 -4.42
N GLY A 176 25.82 -7.39 -4.82
CA GLY A 176 25.72 -6.11 -4.13
C GLY A 176 24.99 -6.27 -2.80
N CYS A 177 25.46 -5.58 -1.75
CA CYS A 177 24.80 -5.55 -0.44
C CYS A 177 24.03 -4.22 -0.27
N PHE A 178 22.72 -4.30 -0.20
CA PHE A 178 21.79 -3.16 -0.19
C PHE A 178 21.03 -3.14 1.14
N TYR A 179 21.58 -2.44 2.14
CA TYR A 179 21.11 -2.49 3.52
C TYR A 179 20.36 -1.23 3.98
N ALA A 180 19.16 -1.40 4.54
CA ALA A 180 18.34 -0.30 5.03
C ALA A 180 18.12 -0.41 6.54
N SER A 181 18.02 0.71 7.24
CA SER A 181 17.29 0.69 8.51
C SER A 181 15.79 0.71 8.24
N TYR A 182 15.02 0.05 9.10
CA TYR A 182 13.58 -0.09 8.93
C TYR A 182 12.79 0.46 10.13
N THR A 183 11.55 0.85 9.89
CA THR A 183 10.61 1.32 10.91
C THR A 183 9.21 0.82 10.53
N LEU A 184 8.59 0.04 11.41
CA LEU A 184 7.29 -0.58 11.16
C LEU A 184 6.20 0.08 12.01
N GLU A 185 5.43 0.97 11.42
CA GLU A 185 4.26 1.59 12.06
C GLU A 185 3.05 0.65 11.93
N ALA A 186 2.39 0.30 13.04
CA ALA A 186 1.10 -0.36 12.97
C ALA A 186 0.02 0.66 12.58
N ASN A 187 -0.84 0.33 11.62
CA ASN A 187 -1.98 1.17 11.22
C ASN A 187 -3.27 0.77 11.98
N ASN A 188 -3.38 -0.50 12.38
CA ASN A 188 -4.56 -1.03 13.08
C ASN A 188 -4.41 -0.93 14.60
N TYR A 189 -4.85 0.19 15.16
CA TYR A 189 -4.90 0.40 16.61
C TYR A 189 -6.17 -0.11 17.27
N LEU A 190 -7.16 -0.59 16.50
CA LEU A 190 -8.50 -0.91 16.97
C LEU A 190 -9.12 -2.02 16.10
N ASP A 191 -9.74 -3.01 16.73
CA ASP A 191 -10.69 -3.92 16.12
C ASP A 191 -12.08 -3.27 15.95
N ASP A 192 -13.06 -4.05 15.46
CA ASP A 192 -14.44 -3.60 15.27
C ASP A 192 -15.14 -3.19 16.58
N GLU A 193 -14.64 -3.64 17.74
CA GLU A 193 -15.15 -3.30 19.08
C GLU A 193 -14.40 -2.12 19.73
N GLY A 194 -13.25 -1.71 19.17
CA GLY A 194 -12.42 -0.62 19.67
C GLY A 194 -11.27 -1.05 20.59
N PHE A 195 -10.81 -2.30 20.52
CA PHE A 195 -9.64 -2.79 21.25
C PHE A 195 -8.39 -2.85 20.36
N ALA A 196 -7.26 -2.45 20.92
CA ALA A 196 -5.99 -2.49 20.19
C ALA A 196 -5.46 -3.92 20.07
N ILE A 197 -5.42 -4.45 18.84
CA ILE A 197 -4.83 -5.75 18.52
C ILE A 197 -3.30 -5.62 18.51
N ILE A 198 -2.60 -6.61 19.06
CA ILE A 198 -1.15 -6.74 18.83
C ILE A 198 -0.95 -7.28 17.42
N ASN A 199 -0.39 -6.46 16.52
CA ASN A 199 0.07 -6.97 15.24
C ASN A 199 1.26 -7.91 15.54
N GLY A 200 1.10 -9.21 15.28
CA GLY A 200 1.95 -10.29 15.79
C GLY A 200 3.40 -10.34 15.25
N ILE A 201 3.92 -9.21 14.77
CA ILE A 201 5.30 -9.05 14.37
C ILE A 201 6.21 -8.92 15.61
N ASN A 202 7.27 -9.72 15.59
CA ASN A 202 8.48 -9.58 16.38
C ASN A 202 9.68 -9.78 15.41
N THR A 203 10.92 -9.68 15.89
CA THR A 203 12.12 -9.78 15.04
C THR A 203 12.20 -11.10 14.25
N GLY A 204 11.75 -12.21 14.85
CA GLY A 204 11.66 -13.51 14.18
C GLY A 204 10.61 -13.51 13.07
N THR A 205 9.37 -13.12 13.40
CA THR A 205 8.26 -13.06 12.43
C THR A 205 8.53 -12.05 11.30
N PHE A 206 9.18 -10.93 11.57
CA PHE A 206 9.60 -9.98 10.54
C PHE A 206 10.67 -10.60 9.63
N SER A 207 11.68 -11.29 10.19
CA SER A 207 12.69 -12.00 9.41
C SER A 207 12.10 -13.12 8.55
N GLU A 208 11.11 -13.86 9.05
CA GLU A 208 10.36 -14.87 8.30
C GLU A 208 9.57 -14.25 7.13
N ILE A 209 8.89 -13.12 7.35
CA ILE A 209 8.19 -12.36 6.31
C ILE A 209 9.19 -11.85 5.26
N ALA A 210 10.28 -11.24 5.70
CA ALA A 210 11.33 -10.69 4.85
C ALA A 210 11.95 -11.78 3.94
N ASN A 211 12.23 -12.97 4.51
CA ASN A 211 12.73 -14.13 3.77
C ASN A 211 11.64 -14.82 2.91
N LYS A 212 10.36 -14.73 3.27
CA LYS A 212 9.26 -15.19 2.43
C LYS A 212 9.17 -14.33 1.16
N VAL A 213 9.07 -13.02 1.31
CA VAL A 213 8.99 -12.07 0.18
C VAL A 213 10.20 -12.24 -0.75
N ALA A 214 11.41 -12.43 -0.21
CA ALA A 214 12.60 -12.62 -1.03
C ALA A 214 12.52 -13.85 -1.95
N ARG A 215 12.03 -14.98 -1.42
CA ARG A 215 11.83 -16.22 -2.19
C ARG A 215 10.77 -16.08 -3.28
N GLU A 216 9.82 -15.16 -3.11
CA GLU A 216 8.78 -14.87 -4.11
C GLU A 216 9.27 -13.85 -5.15
N VAL A 217 10.15 -12.92 -4.78
CA VAL A 217 10.74 -11.89 -5.66
C VAL A 217 11.83 -12.48 -6.58
N HIS A 218 12.90 -13.06 -6.03
CA HIS A 218 14.07 -13.51 -6.82
C HIS A 218 14.93 -14.51 -6.03
N ARG A 219 15.27 -15.68 -6.59
CA ARG A 219 15.81 -16.81 -5.79
C ARG A 219 17.24 -16.59 -5.28
N ALA A 220 18.00 -15.68 -5.90
CA ALA A 220 19.34 -15.29 -5.46
C ALA A 220 19.35 -14.15 -4.42
N LEU A 221 18.19 -13.76 -3.88
CA LEU A 221 18.12 -12.84 -2.74
C LEU A 221 18.46 -13.58 -1.44
N GLU A 222 19.47 -13.09 -0.73
CA GLU A 222 19.76 -13.51 0.65
C GLU A 222 19.43 -12.36 1.59
N ILE A 223 18.56 -12.60 2.56
CA ILE A 223 18.09 -11.60 3.52
C ILE A 223 18.61 -11.91 4.90
N THR A 224 19.25 -10.93 5.54
CA THR A 224 19.56 -11.01 6.97
C THR A 224 18.94 -9.80 7.67
N VAL A 225 18.06 -10.04 8.66
CA VAL A 225 17.55 -8.98 9.54
C VAL A 225 18.36 -9.03 10.83
N GLU A 226 19.05 -7.94 11.14
CA GLU A 226 19.90 -7.78 12.32
C GLU A 226 19.51 -6.49 13.03
N GLU A 227 18.94 -6.59 14.22
CA GLU A 227 18.41 -5.44 14.97
C GLU A 227 17.51 -4.58 14.06
N ASP A 228 17.83 -3.30 13.89
CA ASP A 228 17.04 -2.34 13.12
C ASP A 228 17.42 -2.26 11.64
N ILE A 229 18.33 -3.14 11.18
CA ILE A 229 18.83 -3.18 9.81
C ILE A 229 18.39 -4.46 9.11
N ILE A 230 17.99 -4.31 7.86
CA ILE A 230 17.78 -5.40 6.92
C ILE A 230 18.87 -5.34 5.84
N PHE A 231 19.65 -6.40 5.74
CA PHE A 231 20.67 -6.61 4.72
C PHE A 231 20.06 -7.43 3.57
N VAL A 232 20.14 -6.88 2.35
CA VAL A 232 19.67 -7.55 1.13
C VAL A 232 20.87 -7.77 0.22
N ILE A 233 21.28 -9.02 0.04
CA ILE A 233 22.27 -9.39 -0.97
C ILE A 233 21.50 -9.66 -2.26
N ALA A 234 21.78 -8.90 -3.32
CA ALA A 234 21.06 -9.00 -4.59
C ALA A 234 22.02 -8.96 -5.80
N PRO A 235 21.61 -9.50 -6.97
CA PRO A 235 22.41 -9.39 -8.19
C PRO A 235 22.56 -7.95 -8.70
N THR A 236 21.54 -7.11 -8.51
CA THR A 236 21.51 -5.69 -8.94
C THR A 236 20.77 -4.81 -7.93
N GLU A 237 21.02 -3.50 -7.96
CA GLU A 237 20.27 -2.52 -7.15
C GLU A 237 18.77 -2.55 -7.49
N GLY A 238 18.42 -2.71 -8.78
CA GLY A 238 17.02 -2.78 -9.22
C GLY A 238 16.25 -3.91 -8.55
N ILE A 239 16.84 -5.10 -8.43
CA ILE A 239 16.22 -6.25 -7.74
C ILE A 239 16.07 -5.96 -6.24
N ALA A 240 17.06 -5.33 -5.60
CA ALA A 240 16.95 -4.93 -4.20
C ALA A 240 15.85 -3.88 -3.96
N VAL A 241 15.75 -2.85 -4.80
CA VAL A 241 14.70 -1.82 -4.71
C VAL A 241 13.32 -2.44 -4.87
N ILE A 242 13.13 -3.34 -5.85
CA ILE A 242 11.85 -4.05 -6.03
C ILE A 242 11.53 -4.92 -4.81
N TYR A 243 12.53 -5.59 -4.22
CA TYR A 243 12.35 -6.34 -2.99
C TYR A 243 11.84 -5.45 -1.83
N TYR A 244 12.43 -4.28 -1.61
CA TYR A 244 11.96 -3.34 -0.59
C TYR A 244 10.54 -2.84 -0.85
N MET A 245 10.18 -2.55 -2.10
CA MET A 245 8.80 -2.19 -2.48
C MET A 245 7.80 -3.32 -2.20
N GLN A 246 8.18 -4.58 -2.51
CA GLN A 246 7.31 -5.73 -2.24
C GLN A 246 7.19 -6.07 -0.75
N LEU A 247 8.28 -5.91 0.01
CA LEU A 247 8.22 -6.06 1.46
C LEU A 247 7.31 -5.00 2.09
N ALA A 248 7.38 -3.74 1.64
CA ALA A 248 6.47 -2.69 2.08
C ALA A 248 5.01 -3.00 1.74
N SER A 249 4.71 -3.43 0.51
CA SER A 249 3.34 -3.79 0.09
C SER A 249 2.80 -4.97 0.92
N TYR A 250 3.60 -6.02 1.12
CA TYR A 250 3.21 -7.20 1.88
C TYR A 250 2.92 -6.91 3.37
N LEU A 251 3.61 -5.90 3.92
CA LEU A 251 3.36 -5.40 5.28
C LEU A 251 2.15 -4.47 5.33
N TYR A 252 1.91 -3.68 4.29
CA TYR A 252 0.74 -2.81 4.18
C TYR A 252 -0.57 -3.63 4.15
N ASP A 253 -0.59 -4.76 3.43
CA ASP A 253 -1.71 -5.74 3.46
C ASP A 253 -1.94 -6.37 4.86
N LYS A 254 -0.94 -6.26 5.75
CA LYS A 254 -1.01 -6.66 7.17
C LYS A 254 -1.25 -5.47 8.09
N ASN A 255 -1.63 -4.31 7.54
CA ASN A 255 -1.87 -3.06 8.24
C ASN A 255 -0.63 -2.55 8.99
N ILE A 256 0.53 -2.64 8.33
CA ILE A 256 1.81 -2.12 8.81
C ILE A 256 2.41 -1.23 7.71
N THR A 257 2.62 0.04 8.02
CA THR A 257 3.38 0.94 7.15
C THR A 257 4.88 0.73 7.42
N ALA A 258 5.58 0.15 6.46
CA ALA A 258 7.03 -0.03 6.52
C ALA A 258 7.75 1.16 5.88
N THR A 259 8.61 1.82 6.64
CA THR A 259 9.54 2.85 6.15
C THR A 259 10.96 2.26 6.12
N PHE A 260 11.67 2.46 5.00
CA PHE A 260 13.07 2.05 4.84
C PHE A 260 13.95 3.27 4.59
N SER A 261 14.99 3.46 5.39
CA SER A 261 16.06 4.43 5.11
C SER A 261 17.24 3.69 4.50
N PHE A 262 17.46 3.89 3.19
CA PHE A 262 18.50 3.21 2.42
C PHE A 262 19.89 3.75 2.79
N LEU A 263 20.74 2.91 3.39
CA LEU A 263 22.06 3.32 3.90
C LEU A 263 23.19 3.13 2.87
N TRP A 264 22.94 2.39 1.78
CA TRP A 264 23.90 2.22 0.67
C TRP A 264 23.87 3.36 -0.36
N LYS A 265 22.88 4.25 -0.28
CA LYS A 265 22.61 5.23 -1.33
C LYS A 265 23.22 6.58 -0.98
N ASP A 266 24.47 6.76 -1.39
CA ASP A 266 25.13 8.07 -1.40
C ASP A 266 24.26 9.08 -2.16
N THR A 267 23.67 10.04 -1.44
CA THR A 267 23.07 11.23 -2.05
C THR A 267 23.17 12.42 -1.09
N PRO A 268 24.03 13.40 -1.40
CA PRO A 268 23.79 14.80 -1.06
C PRO A 268 22.74 15.38 -2.03
N ASP A 269 21.71 15.98 -1.44
CA ASP A 269 20.86 17.06 -1.92
C ASP A 269 20.06 16.95 -3.25
N ASP A 270 18.74 17.07 -3.07
CA ASP A 270 17.73 17.77 -3.89
C ASP A 270 17.48 17.51 -5.40
N ALA A 271 16.16 17.44 -5.66
CA ALA A 271 15.46 17.89 -6.87
C ALA A 271 15.79 17.24 -8.24
N GLY A 272 14.97 16.24 -8.60
CA GLY A 272 14.34 16.19 -9.92
C GLY A 272 15.00 15.35 -11.03
N GLY A 273 14.17 14.54 -11.70
CA GLY A 273 14.27 14.28 -13.14
C GLY A 273 15.55 13.61 -13.66
N GLY A 274 15.82 12.37 -13.27
CA GLY A 274 16.85 11.55 -13.90
C GLY A 274 16.51 11.13 -15.34
N THR A 275 16.86 11.94 -16.34
CA THR A 275 17.02 11.48 -17.72
C THR A 275 18.40 10.86 -17.88
N GLY A 276 18.48 9.53 -17.98
CA GLY A 276 19.74 8.82 -18.20
C GLY A 276 20.24 8.95 -19.64
N GLY A 277 21.57 8.99 -19.82
CA GLY A 277 22.19 8.90 -21.13
C GLY A 277 23.72 8.90 -21.12
N GLY A 278 24.32 7.87 -21.76
CA GLY A 278 25.56 8.06 -22.52
C GLY A 278 26.91 7.59 -21.93
N THR A 279 27.26 6.34 -22.24
CA THR A 279 28.54 5.91 -22.89
C THR A 279 29.93 6.42 -22.40
N GLY A 280 30.82 5.47 -22.06
CA GLY A 280 32.23 5.69 -21.68
C GLY A 280 33.31 5.57 -22.79
N GLY A 281 34.53 5.13 -22.42
CA GLY A 281 35.62 4.76 -23.36
C GLY A 281 37.08 4.83 -22.85
N GLY A 282 37.80 3.68 -22.89
CA GLY A 282 39.29 3.50 -22.94
C GLY A 282 40.14 3.92 -21.72
N THR A 283 41.43 3.55 -21.51
CA THR A 283 42.41 2.55 -22.02
C THR A 283 43.67 2.64 -21.09
N GLY A 284 44.68 1.75 -21.01
CA GLY A 284 44.98 0.44 -21.61
C GLY A 284 46.50 0.08 -21.54
N SER A 285 46.88 -1.20 -21.73
CA SER A 285 48.25 -1.78 -21.93
C SER A 285 49.24 -1.96 -20.73
N GLY A 286 50.00 -3.08 -20.72
CA GLY A 286 51.14 -3.33 -19.81
C GLY A 286 51.64 -4.80 -19.75
N THR A 287 52.70 -5.12 -20.52
CA THR A 287 53.39 -6.42 -20.72
C THR A 287 53.95 -7.15 -19.48
N GLY A 288 54.12 -8.48 -19.56
CA GLY A 288 54.99 -9.29 -18.70
C GLY A 288 55.34 -10.68 -19.27
N ASP A 289 56.63 -11.03 -19.35
CA ASP A 289 57.17 -12.23 -20.03
C ASP A 289 57.26 -13.51 -19.16
N SER A 290 57.37 -14.69 -19.79
CA SER A 290 58.50 -15.66 -19.62
C SER A 290 58.17 -17.17 -19.68
N THR A 291 58.63 -17.80 -20.78
CA THR A 291 59.43 -19.06 -20.86
C THR A 291 59.04 -20.36 -20.12
N GLY A 292 59.07 -21.47 -20.88
CA GLY A 292 59.42 -22.84 -20.39
C GLY A 292 58.51 -23.96 -20.93
N SER A 293 58.74 -24.57 -22.09
CA SER A 293 59.73 -25.64 -22.39
C SER A 293 59.45 -27.01 -21.74
N GLY A 294 59.40 -28.11 -22.52
CA GLY A 294 59.69 -29.45 -21.98
C GLY A 294 58.82 -30.61 -22.49
N THR A 295 59.25 -31.26 -23.56
CA THR A 295 58.77 -32.55 -24.08
C THR A 295 58.98 -33.75 -23.14
N GLY A 296 58.05 -34.72 -23.16
CA GLY A 296 58.39 -36.13 -23.48
C GLY A 296 58.14 -37.25 -22.45
N GLY A 297 57.61 -38.38 -22.94
CA GLY A 297 58.20 -39.70 -22.64
C GLY A 297 57.38 -40.77 -21.88
N ASN A 298 56.94 -41.79 -22.64
CA ASN A 298 56.92 -43.23 -22.31
C ASN A 298 56.02 -43.86 -21.22
N THR A 299 55.06 -44.66 -21.73
CA THR A 299 54.86 -46.10 -21.46
C THR A 299 55.31 -46.74 -20.12
N GLY A 300 54.32 -47.26 -19.39
CA GLY A 300 54.47 -48.35 -18.43
C GLY A 300 53.10 -48.99 -18.16
N GLY A 301 52.87 -50.21 -18.64
CA GLY A 301 51.57 -50.87 -18.54
C GLY A 301 51.38 -51.67 -17.25
N ASN A 302 50.12 -51.98 -16.91
CA ASN A 302 49.82 -53.15 -16.07
C ASN A 302 48.43 -53.71 -16.39
N THR A 303 48.33 -55.02 -16.59
CA THR A 303 47.06 -55.74 -16.80
C THR A 303 46.39 -56.04 -15.47
N GLY A 304 45.13 -55.63 -15.28
CA GLY A 304 44.39 -55.87 -14.04
C GLY A 304 42.87 -55.85 -14.21
N SER A 305 42.28 -57.04 -14.38
CA SER A 305 41.00 -57.51 -13.80
C SER A 305 39.83 -56.53 -13.59
N ASN A 306 38.69 -56.86 -14.23
CA ASN A 306 37.32 -56.69 -13.74
C ASN A 306 36.84 -55.29 -13.31
N THR A 307 36.17 -54.58 -14.21
CA THR A 307 34.68 -54.62 -14.35
C THR A 307 34.30 -53.78 -15.56
N GLU A 308 33.24 -54.16 -16.30
CA GLU A 308 32.58 -53.20 -17.16
C GLU A 308 31.92 -52.17 -16.25
N ASN A 309 32.56 -51.01 -16.08
CA ASN A 309 31.88 -49.85 -15.52
C ASN A 309 30.65 -49.59 -16.38
N PRO A 310 29.47 -49.28 -15.77
CA PRO A 310 28.34 -48.82 -16.56
C PRO A 310 28.79 -47.61 -17.40
N PRO A 311 28.24 -47.41 -18.60
CA PRO A 311 28.64 -46.30 -19.44
C PRO A 311 28.53 -45.02 -18.62
N ILE A 312 29.64 -44.28 -18.53
CA ILE A 312 29.68 -42.99 -17.85
C ILE A 312 28.65 -42.14 -18.59
N THR A 313 27.49 -41.93 -17.97
CA THR A 313 26.56 -40.89 -18.40
C THR A 313 27.38 -39.62 -18.48
N PRO A 314 27.46 -38.94 -19.64
CA PRO A 314 28.24 -37.73 -19.77
C PRO A 314 27.86 -36.80 -18.63
N ASP A 315 28.84 -36.35 -17.85
CA ASP A 315 28.60 -35.38 -16.79
C ASP A 315 27.85 -34.22 -17.43
N ASP A 316 26.63 -33.94 -16.94
CA ASP A 316 25.83 -32.83 -17.45
C ASP A 316 26.71 -31.57 -17.39
N PRO A 317 27.06 -30.96 -18.55
CA PRO A 317 27.96 -29.82 -18.59
C PRO A 317 27.37 -28.61 -17.85
N GLY A 318 26.08 -28.69 -17.53
CA GLY A 318 25.26 -27.58 -17.08
C GLY A 318 24.73 -26.78 -18.26
N HIS A 319 23.80 -25.90 -17.95
CA HIS A 319 23.23 -24.98 -18.91
C HIS A 319 22.88 -23.68 -18.22
N ILE A 320 22.73 -22.62 -19.02
CA ILE A 320 22.17 -21.35 -18.56
C ILE A 320 20.67 -21.53 -18.42
N VAL A 321 20.14 -21.19 -17.26
CA VAL A 321 18.71 -21.05 -17.01
C VAL A 321 18.40 -19.56 -16.98
N VAL A 322 17.34 -19.18 -17.69
CA VAL A 322 16.71 -17.86 -17.60
C VAL A 322 15.37 -18.08 -16.93
N ASN A 323 15.18 -17.51 -15.75
CA ASN A 323 13.93 -17.59 -15.00
C ASN A 323 13.34 -16.19 -14.81
N LEU A 324 12.08 -16.01 -15.21
CA LEU A 324 11.30 -14.79 -15.04
C LEU A 324 10.35 -14.95 -13.86
N THR A 325 10.30 -13.94 -13.00
CA THR A 325 9.29 -13.74 -11.95
C THR A 325 8.60 -12.39 -12.15
N THR A 326 7.59 -12.11 -11.34
CA THR A 326 6.90 -10.82 -11.29
C THR A 326 6.87 -10.32 -9.86
N SER A 327 6.88 -9.01 -9.67
CA SER A 327 6.62 -8.40 -8.37
C SER A 327 5.15 -8.51 -7.95
N VAL A 328 4.24 -9.03 -8.78
CA VAL A 328 2.81 -9.17 -8.42
C VAL A 328 2.58 -10.49 -7.66
N LEU A 329 2.77 -10.46 -6.33
CA LEU A 329 2.70 -11.65 -5.46
C LEU A 329 1.32 -12.35 -5.47
N SER A 330 0.24 -11.59 -5.62
CA SER A 330 -1.14 -12.07 -5.76
C SER A 330 -1.44 -12.70 -7.13
N GLY A 331 -0.61 -12.42 -8.14
CA GLY A 331 -0.94 -12.61 -9.55
C GLY A 331 -1.92 -11.59 -10.13
N GLU A 332 -2.44 -10.64 -9.34
CA GLU A 332 -3.45 -9.66 -9.74
C GLU A 332 -3.00 -8.20 -9.49
N VAL A 333 -3.20 -7.31 -10.46
CA VAL A 333 -2.80 -5.90 -10.41
C VAL A 333 -3.86 -4.99 -11.03
N GLU A 334 -4.04 -3.77 -10.53
CA GLU A 334 -5.03 -2.83 -11.06
C GLU A 334 -4.45 -1.97 -12.20
N ILE A 335 -5.24 -1.67 -13.22
CA ILE A 335 -4.83 -0.77 -14.32
C ILE A 335 -4.48 0.60 -13.76
N GLY A 336 -3.35 1.14 -14.20
CA GLY A 336 -2.73 2.35 -13.65
C GLY A 336 -1.53 2.07 -12.77
N ASP A 337 -1.53 0.96 -12.04
CA ASP A 337 -0.42 0.57 -11.16
C ASP A 337 0.79 0.08 -11.98
N THR A 338 1.98 0.12 -11.37
CA THR A 338 3.23 -0.35 -11.98
C THR A 338 3.77 -1.53 -11.20
N TYR A 339 4.09 -2.60 -11.92
CA TYR A 339 4.75 -3.80 -11.41
C TYR A 339 6.01 -4.11 -12.22
N TYR A 340 6.80 -5.06 -11.75
CA TYR A 340 8.09 -5.38 -12.36
C TYR A 340 8.14 -6.83 -12.82
N LEU A 341 8.65 -7.04 -14.02
CA LEU A 341 9.11 -8.33 -14.51
C LEU A 341 10.59 -8.46 -14.14
N ILE A 342 10.99 -9.57 -13.51
CA ILE A 342 12.30 -9.70 -12.87
C ILE A 342 12.98 -10.96 -13.40
N LEU A 343 14.21 -10.83 -13.89
CA LEU A 343 15.00 -11.93 -14.42
C LEU A 343 16.06 -12.43 -13.44
N ASP A 344 16.16 -13.75 -13.40
CA ASP A 344 17.15 -14.53 -12.68
C ASP A 344 17.89 -15.42 -13.68
N ILE A 345 19.14 -15.07 -13.97
CA ILE A 345 19.95 -15.72 -15.00
C ILE A 345 21.15 -16.38 -14.32
N TYR A 346 21.28 -17.70 -14.49
CA TYR A 346 22.28 -18.49 -13.78
C TYR A 346 22.72 -19.73 -14.56
N HIS A 347 23.89 -20.27 -14.22
CA HIS A 347 24.37 -21.54 -14.74
C HIS A 347 24.13 -22.64 -13.70
N THR A 348 23.59 -23.79 -14.10
CA THR A 348 23.29 -24.91 -13.17
C THR A 348 24.52 -25.52 -12.50
N LYS A 349 25.73 -25.16 -12.95
CA LYS A 349 27.03 -25.56 -12.38
C LYS A 349 27.86 -24.37 -11.87
N ASN A 350 27.24 -23.22 -11.61
CA ASN A 350 27.91 -21.98 -11.14
C ASN A 350 29.10 -21.51 -12.01
N GLN A 351 29.04 -21.73 -13.33
CA GLN A 351 29.99 -21.16 -14.28
C GLN A 351 29.63 -19.69 -14.57
N PRO A 352 30.60 -18.86 -15.01
CA PRO A 352 30.33 -17.48 -15.41
C PRO A 352 29.26 -17.39 -16.50
N ILE A 353 28.33 -16.44 -16.36
CA ILE A 353 27.32 -16.17 -17.38
C ILE A 353 27.99 -15.40 -18.54
N PRO A 354 27.81 -15.83 -19.80
CA PRO A 354 28.25 -15.05 -20.95
C PRO A 354 27.64 -13.65 -20.94
N ARG A 355 28.33 -12.68 -21.57
CA ARG A 355 27.85 -11.31 -21.63
C ARG A 355 26.49 -11.23 -22.32
N ILE A 356 25.53 -10.59 -21.67
CA ILE A 356 24.21 -10.32 -22.24
C ILE A 356 24.34 -9.12 -23.19
N THR A 357 23.80 -9.27 -24.40
CA THR A 357 23.77 -8.24 -25.43
C THR A 357 22.43 -7.51 -25.50
N ASN A 358 21.34 -8.22 -25.21
CA ASN A 358 19.98 -7.70 -25.20
C ASN A 358 19.05 -8.61 -24.40
N ILE A 359 17.98 -8.04 -23.89
CA ILE A 359 16.86 -8.70 -23.22
C ILE A 359 15.59 -8.08 -23.80
N GLU A 360 14.82 -8.88 -24.53
CA GLU A 360 13.51 -8.48 -25.04
C GLU A 360 12.41 -9.03 -24.12
N TYR A 361 11.58 -8.15 -23.55
CA TYR A 361 10.41 -8.55 -22.77
C TYR A 361 9.18 -8.62 -23.67
N LEU A 362 8.48 -9.74 -23.62
CA LEU A 362 7.31 -10.07 -24.45
C LEU A 362 6.06 -10.17 -23.57
N ILE A 363 4.93 -9.68 -24.09
CA ILE A 363 3.59 -9.86 -23.54
C ILE A 363 2.70 -10.63 -24.52
N ASN A 364 1.77 -11.44 -24.02
CA ASN A 364 0.70 -12.05 -24.80
C ASN A 364 -0.61 -12.09 -24.00
N ARG A 365 -1.72 -11.61 -24.58
CA ARG A 365 -3.06 -11.73 -23.99
C ARG A 365 -3.58 -13.15 -24.21
N VAL A 366 -3.83 -13.87 -23.11
CA VAL A 366 -4.30 -15.27 -23.11
C VAL A 366 -5.59 -15.39 -23.95
N GLY A 367 -5.66 -16.43 -24.78
CA GLY A 367 -6.80 -16.70 -25.66
C GLY A 367 -6.85 -15.88 -26.95
N THR A 368 -5.92 -14.95 -27.19
CA THR A 368 -5.93 -14.08 -28.37
C THR A 368 -4.62 -14.15 -29.17
N LYS A 369 -4.49 -13.31 -30.21
CA LYS A 369 -3.23 -13.06 -30.95
C LYS A 369 -2.57 -11.71 -30.58
N GLN A 370 -3.05 -11.03 -29.53
CA GLN A 370 -2.56 -9.71 -29.14
C GLN A 370 -1.34 -9.84 -28.23
N GLY A 371 -0.20 -9.34 -28.68
CA GLY A 371 1.06 -9.47 -27.97
C GLY A 371 2.27 -9.12 -28.83
N GLY A 372 3.45 -9.31 -28.25
CA GLY A 372 4.74 -9.00 -28.84
C GLY A 372 5.66 -8.30 -27.85
N SER A 373 6.72 -7.67 -28.38
CA SER A 373 7.66 -6.86 -27.59
C SER A 373 6.95 -5.73 -26.85
N ILE A 374 7.27 -5.58 -25.56
CA ILE A 374 6.97 -4.37 -24.77
C ILE A 374 8.21 -3.50 -24.57
N GLY A 375 9.42 -4.06 -24.70
CA GLY A 375 10.66 -3.30 -24.67
C GLY A 375 11.91 -4.18 -24.74
N GLU A 376 13.00 -3.55 -25.20
CA GLU A 376 14.35 -4.12 -25.28
C GLU A 376 15.27 -3.36 -24.31
N THR A 377 16.14 -4.08 -23.59
CA THR A 377 17.05 -3.50 -22.59
C THR A 377 18.21 -4.45 -22.28
N THR A 378 19.20 -4.02 -21.50
CA THR A 378 20.16 -4.92 -20.82
C THR A 378 19.84 -5.13 -19.34
N GLU A 379 18.84 -4.42 -18.82
CA GLU A 379 18.42 -4.50 -17.42
C GLU A 379 17.62 -5.78 -17.11
N TRP A 380 17.95 -6.40 -15.99
CA TRP A 380 17.30 -7.65 -15.52
C TRP A 380 15.92 -7.39 -14.90
N THR A 381 15.45 -6.14 -14.95
CA THR A 381 14.16 -5.71 -14.41
C THR A 381 13.44 -4.83 -15.42
N TYR A 382 12.18 -5.12 -15.72
CA TYR A 382 11.35 -4.31 -16.61
C TYR A 382 10.13 -3.76 -15.88
N ALA A 383 10.00 -2.44 -15.84
CA ALA A 383 8.85 -1.76 -15.25
C ALA A 383 7.66 -1.76 -16.22
N ARG A 384 6.58 -2.45 -15.82
CA ARG A 384 5.33 -2.57 -16.58
C ARG A 384 4.21 -1.83 -15.85
N LYS A 385 3.72 -0.75 -16.45
CA LYS A 385 2.44 -0.15 -16.06
C LYS A 385 1.30 -1.02 -16.60
N ALA A 386 0.38 -1.44 -15.74
CA ALA A 386 -0.84 -2.12 -16.17
C ALA A 386 -1.73 -1.14 -16.95
N ILE A 387 -2.14 -1.51 -18.16
CA ILE A 387 -2.92 -0.64 -19.06
C ILE A 387 -4.12 -1.32 -19.71
N SER A 388 -4.34 -2.63 -19.55
CA SER A 388 -5.47 -3.29 -20.20
C SER A 388 -5.99 -4.48 -19.41
N ALA A 389 -7.32 -4.59 -19.24
CA ALA A 389 -7.90 -5.64 -18.42
C ALA A 389 -7.78 -7.02 -19.08
N GLY A 390 -7.44 -8.05 -18.32
CA GLY A 390 -7.40 -9.44 -18.79
C GLY A 390 -6.28 -10.28 -18.17
N ASN A 391 -6.08 -11.47 -18.72
CA ASN A 391 -5.01 -12.39 -18.32
C ASN A 391 -3.86 -12.31 -19.33
N PHE A 392 -2.64 -12.08 -18.84
CA PHE A 392 -1.45 -11.88 -19.66
C PHE A 392 -0.34 -12.85 -19.31
N GLN A 393 0.37 -13.28 -20.34
CA GLN A 393 1.57 -14.10 -20.28
C GLN A 393 2.78 -13.28 -20.62
N PHE A 394 3.83 -13.39 -19.80
CA PHE A 394 5.10 -12.71 -19.97
C PHE A 394 6.22 -13.71 -20.15
N ILE A 395 7.11 -13.41 -21.09
CA ILE A 395 8.33 -14.17 -21.39
C ILE A 395 9.43 -13.14 -21.65
N ALA A 396 10.67 -13.41 -21.26
CA ALA A 396 11.83 -12.68 -21.74
C ALA A 396 12.68 -13.54 -22.67
N LEU A 397 13.23 -12.91 -23.72
CA LEU A 397 14.18 -13.48 -24.66
C LEU A 397 15.55 -12.85 -24.39
N VAL A 398 16.47 -13.60 -23.79
CA VAL A 398 17.81 -13.13 -23.45
C VAL A 398 18.78 -13.52 -24.56
N HIS A 399 19.55 -12.55 -25.06
CA HIS A 399 20.57 -12.72 -26.09
C HIS A 399 21.97 -12.66 -25.46
N PHE A 400 22.78 -13.71 -25.67
CA PHE A 400 24.14 -13.79 -25.17
C PHE A 400 25.18 -13.57 -26.28
N GLU A 401 26.37 -13.08 -25.93
CA GLU A 401 27.52 -13.10 -26.83
C GLU A 401 28.02 -14.54 -27.07
N GLY A 402 28.45 -14.83 -28.30
CA GLY A 402 29.01 -16.13 -28.70
C GLY A 402 27.97 -17.23 -28.90
N ASP A 403 28.41 -18.48 -28.76
CA ASP A 403 27.64 -19.67 -29.14
C ASP A 403 26.44 -19.98 -28.22
N ALA A 404 26.30 -19.28 -27.09
CA ALA A 404 25.17 -19.40 -26.18
C ALA A 404 23.83 -18.92 -26.79
N GLY A 405 23.88 -18.07 -27.83
CA GLY A 405 22.73 -17.73 -28.65
C GLY A 405 21.61 -17.00 -27.89
N LYS A 406 20.37 -17.50 -28.04
CA LYS A 406 19.18 -16.91 -27.41
C LYS A 406 18.48 -17.94 -26.52
N ILE A 407 18.05 -17.52 -25.33
CA ILE A 407 17.32 -18.36 -24.37
C ILE A 407 16.04 -17.65 -23.93
N ASN A 408 14.93 -18.38 -23.98
CA ASN A 408 13.64 -17.92 -23.44
C ASN A 408 13.57 -18.20 -21.94
N SER A 409 12.92 -17.31 -21.19
CA SER A 409 12.48 -17.62 -19.84
C SER A 409 11.32 -18.63 -19.80
N ASN A 410 10.99 -19.11 -18.60
CA ASN A 410 9.64 -19.59 -18.30
C ASN A 410 8.59 -18.50 -18.55
N THR A 411 7.32 -18.91 -18.66
CA THR A 411 6.18 -17.98 -18.72
C THR A 411 5.72 -17.58 -17.32
N VAL A 412 5.51 -16.28 -17.12
CA VAL A 412 4.83 -15.72 -15.94
C VAL A 412 3.42 -15.30 -16.34
N ASN A 413 2.43 -15.47 -15.46
CA ASN A 413 1.05 -15.02 -15.69
C ASN A 413 0.73 -13.87 -14.74
N VAL A 414 0.07 -12.82 -15.24
CA VAL A 414 -0.48 -11.72 -14.43
C VAL A 414 -1.88 -11.37 -14.94
N ARG A 415 -2.80 -11.10 -14.02
CA ARG A 415 -4.16 -10.62 -14.28
C ARG A 415 -4.21 -9.11 -14.04
N GLU A 416 -4.32 -8.31 -15.10
CA GLU A 416 -4.58 -6.87 -14.97
C GLU A 416 -6.10 -6.63 -14.85
N MET A 417 -6.53 -5.83 -13.87
CA MET A 417 -7.94 -5.61 -13.52
C MET A 417 -8.38 -4.16 -13.78
N CYS A 418 -9.65 -3.95 -14.13
CA CYS A 418 -10.22 -2.60 -14.16
C CYS A 418 -10.21 -1.95 -12.77
N PRO A 419 -10.08 -0.60 -12.69
CA PRO A 419 -10.10 0.12 -11.43
C PRO A 419 -11.45 0.07 -10.73
N SER A 420 -11.41 0.14 -9.39
CA SER A 420 -12.60 0.31 -8.55
C SER A 420 -13.24 1.69 -8.73
N ILE A 421 -14.57 1.76 -8.61
CA ILE A 421 -15.37 2.99 -8.54
C ILE A 421 -14.87 3.97 -7.47
N SER A 422 -14.25 3.46 -6.40
CA SER A 422 -13.59 4.28 -5.36
C SER A 422 -12.50 5.21 -5.90
N LYS A 423 -11.85 4.87 -7.02
CA LYS A 423 -10.79 5.69 -7.63
C LYS A 423 -11.30 6.95 -8.34
N PHE A 424 -12.59 7.00 -8.73
CA PHE A 424 -13.13 8.07 -9.57
C PHE A 424 -14.44 8.72 -9.11
N LYS A 425 -15.24 8.07 -8.25
CA LYS A 425 -16.57 8.56 -7.85
C LYS A 425 -16.58 9.97 -7.22
N ASP A 426 -15.53 10.31 -6.48
CA ASP A 426 -15.42 11.55 -5.69
C ASP A 426 -14.59 12.64 -6.42
N LEU A 427 -14.28 12.45 -7.70
CA LEU A 427 -13.45 13.40 -8.46
C LEU A 427 -14.22 14.66 -8.89
N PRO A 428 -13.66 15.88 -8.71
CA PRO A 428 -14.35 17.13 -9.04
C PRO A 428 -14.84 17.25 -10.49
N ASP A 429 -14.09 16.71 -11.46
CA ASP A 429 -14.49 16.75 -12.87
C ASP A 429 -15.71 15.86 -13.17
N ILE A 430 -15.88 14.77 -12.42
CA ILE A 430 -17.04 13.87 -12.52
C ILE A 430 -18.27 14.53 -11.91
N GLU A 431 -18.13 15.14 -10.72
CA GLU A 431 -19.22 15.90 -10.08
C GLU A 431 -19.65 17.11 -10.93
N LYS A 432 -18.69 17.82 -11.54
CA LYS A 432 -18.95 18.89 -12.50
C LYS A 432 -19.76 18.39 -13.69
N ARG A 433 -19.34 17.30 -14.33
CA ARG A 433 -20.08 16.71 -15.47
C ARG A 433 -21.49 16.29 -15.08
N ALA A 434 -21.67 15.77 -13.88
CA ALA A 434 -22.99 15.36 -13.39
C ALA A 434 -23.96 16.54 -13.26
N LYS A 435 -23.46 17.70 -12.81
CA LYS A 435 -24.20 18.97 -12.76
C LYS A 435 -24.50 19.51 -14.17
N GLU A 436 -23.61 19.31 -15.15
CA GLU A 436 -23.88 19.65 -16.55
C GLU A 436 -25.04 18.81 -17.11
N LEU A 437 -24.99 17.48 -16.95
CA LEU A 437 -26.05 16.55 -17.39
C LEU A 437 -27.39 16.88 -16.70
N TRP A 438 -27.38 17.14 -15.40
CA TRP A 438 -28.57 17.56 -14.64
C TRP A 438 -29.20 18.82 -15.24
N ASN A 439 -28.38 19.82 -15.58
CA ASN A 439 -28.87 21.04 -16.21
C ASN A 439 -29.44 20.80 -17.62
N MET A 440 -28.97 19.78 -18.34
CA MET A 440 -29.61 19.34 -19.60
C MET A 440 -31.01 18.79 -19.34
N SER A 441 -31.19 17.90 -18.34
CA SER A 441 -32.51 17.40 -17.90
C SER A 441 -33.44 18.56 -17.54
N VAL A 442 -32.97 19.52 -16.71
CA VAL A 442 -33.74 20.70 -16.29
C VAL A 442 -34.17 21.56 -17.48
N ASN A 443 -33.26 21.84 -18.42
CA ASN A 443 -33.55 22.66 -19.59
C ASN A 443 -34.59 21.97 -20.49
N TYR A 444 -34.41 20.69 -20.78
CA TYR A 444 -35.36 19.89 -21.57
C TYR A 444 -36.76 19.88 -20.95
N THR A 445 -36.86 19.56 -19.66
CA THR A 445 -38.16 19.50 -18.94
C THR A 445 -38.86 20.86 -18.92
N ARG A 446 -38.10 21.97 -18.78
CA ARG A 446 -38.65 23.33 -18.80
C ARG A 446 -39.21 23.71 -20.17
N GLU A 447 -38.52 23.31 -21.24
CA GLU A 447 -38.95 23.56 -22.62
C GLU A 447 -40.21 22.75 -22.97
N HIS A 448 -40.37 21.55 -22.40
CA HIS A 448 -41.52 20.65 -22.62
C HIS A 448 -42.55 20.66 -21.47
N GLN A 449 -42.55 21.71 -20.62
CA GLN A 449 -43.45 21.83 -19.47
C GLN A 449 -44.95 21.78 -19.82
N SER A 450 -45.33 22.09 -21.07
CA SER A 450 -46.72 22.01 -21.54
C SER A 450 -47.20 20.58 -21.85
N THR A 451 -46.27 19.64 -22.06
CA THR A 451 -46.54 18.22 -22.35
C THR A 451 -46.14 17.31 -21.18
N TYR A 452 -45.59 17.88 -20.10
CA TYR A 452 -45.02 17.17 -18.94
C TYR A 452 -43.84 16.25 -19.30
N GLU A 453 -43.18 16.43 -20.44
CA GLU A 453 -42.11 15.53 -20.88
C GLU A 453 -40.77 15.85 -20.21
N THR A 454 -40.03 14.79 -19.88
CA THR A 454 -38.67 14.86 -19.35
C THR A 454 -37.75 13.86 -20.05
N LYS A 455 -36.46 13.97 -19.80
CA LYS A 455 -35.42 13.13 -20.37
C LYS A 455 -34.18 13.11 -19.48
N GLU A 456 -33.48 11.99 -19.48
CA GLU A 456 -32.20 11.83 -18.80
C GLU A 456 -31.04 11.91 -19.77
N TYR A 457 -29.89 12.29 -19.24
CA TYR A 457 -28.65 12.45 -19.98
C TYR A 457 -27.52 11.77 -19.22
N GLY A 458 -26.65 11.07 -19.95
CA GLY A 458 -25.48 10.39 -19.41
C GLY A 458 -24.24 10.51 -20.29
N CYS A 459 -23.13 9.95 -19.82
CA CYS A 459 -21.90 9.76 -20.57
C CYS A 459 -21.08 8.62 -19.96
N PHE A 460 -20.13 8.08 -20.71
CA PHE A 460 -19.13 7.18 -20.14
C PHE A 460 -18.09 7.93 -19.28
N ILE A 461 -17.54 7.22 -18.31
CA ILE A 461 -16.36 7.63 -17.55
C ILE A 461 -15.18 6.82 -18.11
N TYR A 462 -14.11 7.52 -18.44
CA TYR A 462 -12.90 6.98 -19.04
C TYR A 462 -11.71 7.11 -18.09
N MET A 463 -10.78 6.18 -18.19
CA MET A 463 -9.42 6.30 -17.68
C MET A 463 -8.44 6.27 -18.85
N ASN A 464 -7.66 7.33 -19.00
CA ASN A 464 -6.57 7.37 -19.97
C ASN A 464 -5.42 6.50 -19.47
N THR A 465 -5.17 5.34 -20.09
CA THR A 465 -4.30 4.32 -19.49
C THR A 465 -2.81 4.72 -19.49
N GLN A 466 -2.38 5.57 -20.45
CA GLN A 466 -1.06 6.19 -20.44
C GLN A 466 -0.82 7.03 -19.18
N THR A 467 -1.72 7.99 -18.89
CA THR A 467 -1.52 8.97 -17.81
C THR A 467 -2.07 8.52 -16.47
N GLY A 468 -3.01 7.58 -16.45
CA GLY A 468 -3.80 7.20 -15.28
C GLY A 468 -4.90 8.20 -14.90
N LYS A 469 -5.18 9.20 -15.73
CA LYS A 469 -6.19 10.24 -15.43
C LYS A 469 -7.60 9.82 -15.83
N TYR A 470 -8.54 10.03 -14.93
CA TYR A 470 -9.97 9.85 -15.18
C TYR A 470 -10.59 11.09 -15.80
N HIS A 471 -11.58 10.90 -16.68
CA HIS A 471 -12.36 11.99 -17.28
C HIS A 471 -13.72 11.48 -17.77
N CYS A 472 -14.70 12.37 -17.95
CA CYS A 472 -15.96 12.03 -18.60
C CYS A 472 -15.89 12.20 -20.12
N GLY A 473 -16.66 11.39 -20.85
CA GLY A 473 -16.87 11.55 -22.28
C GLY A 473 -17.52 12.89 -22.63
N SER A 474 -17.03 13.52 -23.70
CA SER A 474 -17.64 14.72 -24.28
C SER A 474 -18.97 14.43 -24.96
N GLU A 475 -19.11 13.24 -25.55
CA GLU A 475 -20.37 12.73 -26.10
C GLU A 475 -21.41 12.56 -24.98
N VAL A 476 -22.61 13.09 -25.22
CA VAL A 476 -23.75 12.93 -24.34
C VAL A 476 -24.63 11.81 -24.90
N ILE A 477 -24.88 10.81 -24.07
CA ILE A 477 -25.81 9.73 -24.35
C ILE A 477 -27.18 10.18 -23.87
N GLU A 478 -28.08 10.33 -24.83
CA GLU A 478 -29.43 10.82 -24.61
C GLU A 478 -30.38 9.66 -24.28
N GLY A 479 -31.17 9.80 -23.21
CA GLY A 479 -32.27 8.88 -22.92
C GLY A 479 -33.48 9.08 -23.83
N GLU A 480 -34.46 8.18 -23.73
CA GLU A 480 -35.76 8.37 -24.39
C GLU A 480 -36.63 9.38 -23.60
N PRO A 481 -37.36 10.29 -24.27
CA PRO A 481 -38.33 11.17 -23.59
C PRO A 481 -39.45 10.37 -22.91
N VAL A 482 -39.83 10.76 -21.70
CA VAL A 482 -40.96 10.17 -20.96
C VAL A 482 -41.91 11.24 -20.42
N PRO A 483 -43.24 11.00 -20.43
CA PRO A 483 -44.21 11.90 -19.81
C PRO A 483 -44.27 11.71 -18.29
N LEU A 484 -44.21 12.83 -17.56
CA LEU A 484 -44.43 12.92 -16.11
C LEU A 484 -45.91 13.09 -15.79
N ASP A 485 -46.75 12.24 -16.39
CA ASP A 485 -48.18 12.09 -16.07
C ASP A 485 -48.43 11.15 -14.86
N LYS A 486 -47.40 10.37 -14.51
CA LYS A 486 -47.34 9.39 -13.42
C LYS A 486 -45.88 9.17 -12.99
N GLU A 487 -45.66 8.30 -12.00
CA GLU A 487 -44.32 7.82 -11.63
C GLU A 487 -43.78 6.91 -12.76
N VAL A 488 -42.62 7.27 -13.32
CA VAL A 488 -41.98 6.61 -14.47
C VAL A 488 -40.46 6.47 -14.26
N GLU A 489 -39.86 5.44 -14.84
CA GLU A 489 -38.39 5.35 -15.02
C GLU A 489 -38.07 5.90 -16.41
N ALA A 490 -37.30 7.00 -16.49
CA ALA A 490 -36.55 7.31 -17.71
C ALA A 490 -35.27 6.46 -17.72
N LYS A 491 -34.61 6.33 -18.88
CA LYS A 491 -33.46 5.44 -19.05
C LYS A 491 -32.44 6.00 -20.03
N VAL A 492 -31.16 5.91 -19.67
CA VAL A 492 -30.02 6.11 -20.56
C VAL A 492 -29.50 4.74 -21.00
N HIS A 493 -29.31 4.54 -22.31
CA HIS A 493 -28.89 3.24 -22.87
C HIS A 493 -27.40 3.23 -23.26
N PHE A 494 -26.57 2.75 -22.34
CA PHE A 494 -25.12 2.62 -22.53
C PHE A 494 -24.77 1.41 -23.41
N THR A 495 -24.16 1.66 -24.57
CA THR A 495 -23.64 0.62 -25.48
C THR A 495 -22.13 0.78 -25.64
N TYR A 496 -21.35 -0.29 -25.45
CA TYR A 496 -19.89 -0.27 -25.47
C TYR A 496 -19.31 -1.62 -25.94
N SER A 497 -18.04 -1.62 -26.38
CA SER A 497 -17.34 -2.81 -26.90
C SER A 497 -16.71 -3.68 -25.80
N THR A 498 -16.40 -4.94 -26.16
CA THR A 498 -15.50 -5.81 -25.37
C THR A 498 -14.11 -5.19 -25.25
N GLN A 499 -13.33 -5.57 -24.22
CA GLN A 499 -12.02 -4.98 -23.94
C GLN A 499 -10.86 -5.71 -24.63
N GLU A 500 -11.01 -5.97 -25.93
CA GLU A 500 -9.98 -6.62 -26.76
C GLU A 500 -8.94 -5.59 -27.24
N TYR A 501 -8.33 -4.86 -26.31
CA TYR A 501 -7.29 -3.87 -26.61
C TYR A 501 -5.91 -4.52 -26.64
N ASP A 502 -5.03 -4.06 -27.54
CA ASP A 502 -3.62 -4.48 -27.54
C ASP A 502 -2.97 -4.01 -26.22
N PRO A 503 -2.40 -4.91 -25.39
CA PRO A 503 -1.89 -4.53 -24.09
C PRO A 503 -0.56 -3.75 -24.13
N ARG A 504 -0.03 -3.48 -25.33
CA ARG A 504 1.18 -2.67 -25.58
C ARG A 504 0.86 -1.21 -25.88
N GLU A 505 -0.35 -0.92 -26.37
CA GLU A 505 -0.74 0.41 -26.81
C GLU A 505 -1.67 1.07 -25.77
N PRO A 506 -1.46 2.35 -25.39
CA PRO A 506 -2.35 3.07 -24.49
C PRO A 506 -3.65 3.49 -25.20
N PHE A 507 -4.74 3.58 -24.42
CA PHE A 507 -6.07 3.94 -24.90
C PHE A 507 -6.90 4.57 -23.77
N ASP A 508 -8.09 5.10 -24.10
CA ASP A 508 -9.06 5.54 -23.11
C ASP A 508 -10.01 4.38 -22.75
N LEU A 509 -9.80 3.80 -21.57
CA LEU A 509 -10.59 2.69 -21.06
C LEU A 509 -11.92 3.20 -20.50
N ILE A 510 -13.06 2.70 -21.00
CA ILE A 510 -14.36 2.88 -20.31
C ILE A 510 -14.31 2.13 -18.98
N VAL A 511 -14.33 2.87 -17.87
CA VAL A 511 -14.29 2.34 -16.50
C VAL A 511 -15.64 2.38 -15.79
N GLY A 512 -16.57 3.22 -16.26
CA GLY A 512 -17.89 3.35 -15.64
C GLY A 512 -18.87 4.19 -16.46
N THR A 513 -20.04 4.42 -15.86
CA THR A 513 -21.12 5.24 -16.42
C THR A 513 -21.50 6.38 -15.47
N LEU A 514 -21.90 7.51 -16.03
CA LEU A 514 -22.47 8.64 -15.30
C LEU A 514 -23.78 9.03 -15.96
N HIS A 515 -24.84 9.24 -15.18
CA HIS A 515 -26.04 9.93 -15.65
C HIS A 515 -26.65 10.83 -14.56
N SER A 516 -27.64 11.62 -14.94
CA SER A 516 -28.43 12.42 -14.01
C SER A 516 -29.92 12.16 -14.21
N HIS A 517 -30.63 12.02 -13.10
CA HIS A 517 -32.09 12.06 -13.09
C HIS A 517 -32.61 13.48 -13.42
N TYR A 518 -33.92 13.66 -13.27
CA TYR A 518 -34.65 14.89 -13.63
C TYR A 518 -35.45 15.47 -12.44
N PRO A 519 -35.80 16.78 -12.50
CA PRO A 519 -36.70 17.42 -11.54
C PRO A 519 -38.18 17.09 -11.79
N LEU A 520 -39.02 17.22 -10.77
CA LEU A 520 -40.49 17.13 -10.90
C LEU A 520 -41.19 18.51 -10.90
N THR A 521 -40.44 19.60 -11.05
CA THR A 521 -40.95 20.98 -11.05
C THR A 521 -42.08 21.22 -12.05
N TRP A 522 -42.05 20.53 -13.20
CA TRP A 522 -43.05 20.60 -14.25
C TRP A 522 -43.77 19.25 -14.48
N ALA A 523 -43.89 18.42 -13.45
CA ALA A 523 -44.66 17.17 -13.49
C ALA A 523 -46.16 17.41 -13.25
N ALA A 524 -47.00 16.46 -13.65
CA ALA A 524 -48.44 16.51 -13.37
C ALA A 524 -48.73 16.38 -11.86
N SER A 525 -49.79 17.04 -11.39
CA SER A 525 -50.17 17.06 -9.97
C SER A 525 -50.32 15.64 -9.39
N GLY A 526 -49.59 15.35 -8.31
CA GLY A 526 -49.62 14.07 -7.60
C GLY A 526 -48.52 13.08 -8.00
N VAL A 527 -47.70 13.39 -9.02
CA VAL A 527 -46.48 12.64 -9.32
C VAL A 527 -45.44 12.84 -8.21
N ARG A 528 -44.68 11.79 -7.92
CA ARG A 528 -43.54 11.77 -6.99
C ARG A 528 -42.49 10.80 -7.52
N ARG A 529 -41.25 10.92 -7.05
CA ARG A 529 -40.16 10.00 -7.38
C ARG A 529 -39.25 9.78 -6.17
N THR A 530 -38.83 8.55 -5.96
CA THR A 530 -37.83 8.17 -4.95
C THR A 530 -36.42 8.48 -5.49
N PRO A 531 -35.51 9.03 -4.68
CA PRO A 531 -34.14 9.35 -5.11
C PRO A 531 -33.25 8.12 -5.24
N GLY A 532 -32.16 8.27 -5.99
CA GLY A 532 -31.11 7.25 -6.14
C GLY A 532 -31.40 6.23 -7.24
N PRO A 533 -30.47 5.28 -7.48
CA PRO A 533 -30.47 4.42 -8.66
C PRO A 533 -31.69 3.51 -8.75
N SER A 534 -32.21 3.35 -9.97
CA SER A 534 -33.35 2.48 -10.28
C SER A 534 -32.98 0.98 -10.20
N SER A 535 -34.00 0.14 -10.32
CA SER A 535 -33.81 -1.31 -10.50
C SER A 535 -33.02 -1.66 -11.77
N THR A 536 -33.09 -0.80 -12.80
CA THR A 536 -32.38 -0.99 -14.07
C THR A 536 -30.90 -0.66 -13.92
N ASP A 537 -30.57 0.43 -13.22
CA ASP A 537 -29.18 0.88 -13.02
C ASP A 537 -28.36 -0.16 -12.26
N ASN A 538 -28.94 -0.72 -11.19
CA ASN A 538 -28.33 -1.79 -10.40
C ASN A 538 -28.13 -3.10 -11.19
N GLY A 539 -28.78 -3.26 -12.34
CA GLY A 539 -28.56 -4.38 -13.27
C GLY A 539 -27.43 -4.15 -14.29
N GLY A 540 -26.77 -2.99 -14.28
CA GLY A 540 -25.66 -2.68 -15.19
C GLY A 540 -24.37 -3.44 -14.87
N SER A 541 -23.62 -3.83 -15.91
CA SER A 541 -22.31 -4.51 -15.80
C SER A 541 -21.11 -3.55 -15.83
N LEU A 542 -21.35 -2.25 -15.76
CA LEU A 542 -20.35 -1.22 -15.49
C LEU A 542 -20.64 -0.57 -14.13
N PRO A 543 -19.59 -0.20 -13.36
CA PRO A 543 -19.76 0.68 -12.21
C PRO A 543 -20.43 1.99 -12.64
N GLY A 544 -21.37 2.47 -11.86
CA GLY A 544 -22.24 3.56 -12.26
C GLY A 544 -22.41 4.64 -11.19
N LEU A 545 -22.64 5.85 -11.68
CA LEU A 545 -22.90 7.04 -10.88
C LEU A 545 -24.19 7.71 -11.37
N VAL A 546 -25.09 8.04 -10.45
CA VAL A 546 -26.29 8.84 -10.74
C VAL A 546 -26.35 10.07 -9.83
N TYR A 547 -26.58 11.23 -10.43
CA TYR A 547 -26.76 12.49 -9.70
C TYR A 547 -28.23 12.81 -9.51
N ASP A 548 -28.64 12.93 -8.24
CA ASP A 548 -30.04 13.02 -7.85
C ASP A 548 -30.20 13.68 -6.46
N TYR A 549 -31.43 14.02 -6.09
CA TYR A 549 -31.82 14.51 -4.76
C TYR A 549 -31.50 13.52 -3.64
N LEU A 550 -31.41 14.00 -2.40
CA LEU A 550 -31.19 13.20 -1.19
C LEU A 550 -32.46 12.48 -0.69
N TYR A 551 -33.62 13.10 -0.87
CA TYR A 551 -34.93 12.67 -0.40
C TYR A 551 -35.98 12.68 -1.53
N GLN A 552 -37.14 12.05 -1.27
CA GLN A 552 -38.27 12.01 -2.19
C GLN A 552 -38.70 13.41 -2.64
N VAL A 553 -38.99 13.53 -3.93
CA VAL A 553 -39.48 14.76 -4.58
C VAL A 553 -40.89 14.58 -5.14
N PHE A 554 -41.59 15.69 -5.27
CA PHE A 554 -43.00 15.79 -5.64
C PHE A 554 -43.22 16.75 -6.80
N ALA A 555 -44.34 16.58 -7.51
CA ALA A 555 -44.75 17.48 -8.58
C ALA A 555 -44.89 18.94 -8.09
N GLY A 556 -44.20 19.85 -8.78
CA GLY A 556 -44.17 21.27 -8.45
C GLY A 556 -43.05 21.69 -7.48
N ASP A 557 -42.24 20.76 -6.95
CA ASP A 557 -41.06 21.11 -6.17
C ASP A 557 -40.05 21.94 -7.00
N PRO A 558 -39.38 22.95 -6.41
CA PRO A 558 -38.36 23.72 -7.14
C PRO A 558 -37.17 22.84 -7.54
N VAL A 559 -36.47 23.20 -8.62
CA VAL A 559 -35.26 22.49 -9.11
C VAL A 559 -34.14 22.45 -8.05
N ASP A 560 -34.10 23.45 -7.17
CA ASP A 560 -33.19 23.53 -6.05
C ASP A 560 -33.98 23.63 -4.73
N ILE A 561 -33.98 22.52 -3.98
CA ILE A 561 -34.67 22.38 -2.70
C ILE A 561 -33.61 22.49 -1.60
N LYS A 562 -33.70 23.53 -0.77
CA LYS A 562 -32.67 23.84 0.24
C LYS A 562 -32.38 22.68 1.19
N ASP A 563 -33.43 22.02 1.67
CA ASP A 563 -33.36 20.94 2.67
C ASP A 563 -33.38 19.54 2.02
N ASN A 564 -33.31 19.48 0.68
CA ASN A 564 -33.16 18.26 -0.10
C ASN A 564 -32.09 18.49 -1.20
N PRO A 565 -30.80 18.57 -0.82
CA PRO A 565 -29.70 18.80 -1.75
C PRO A 565 -29.51 17.61 -2.71
N LYS A 566 -28.80 17.85 -3.81
CA LYS A 566 -28.44 16.82 -4.79
C LYS A 566 -27.03 16.27 -4.53
N GLN A 567 -26.87 14.96 -4.65
CA GLN A 567 -25.63 14.22 -4.42
C GLN A 567 -25.40 13.14 -5.49
N MET A 568 -24.20 12.55 -5.47
CA MET A 568 -23.88 11.38 -6.29
C MET A 568 -24.23 10.09 -5.55
N TYR A 569 -24.90 9.16 -6.23
CA TYR A 569 -25.11 7.78 -5.78
C TYR A 569 -24.33 6.81 -6.65
N THR A 570 -23.77 5.77 -6.04
CA THR A 570 -23.11 4.65 -6.74
C THR A 570 -24.09 3.50 -7.01
N TYR A 571 -23.97 2.85 -8.17
CA TYR A 571 -24.70 1.63 -8.52
C TYR A 571 -23.85 0.65 -9.34
N GLY A 572 -24.35 -0.57 -9.54
CA GLY A 572 -23.66 -1.61 -10.29
C GLY A 572 -22.47 -2.24 -9.53
N PRO A 573 -21.55 -2.94 -10.22
CA PRO A 573 -20.39 -3.58 -9.61
C PRO A 573 -19.33 -2.56 -9.14
N ASP A 574 -18.43 -2.98 -8.23
CA ASP A 574 -17.27 -2.19 -7.79
C ASP A 574 -16.35 -1.81 -8.96
N ARG A 575 -16.16 -2.73 -9.91
CA ARG A 575 -15.28 -2.57 -11.07
C ARG A 575 -15.89 -3.22 -12.29
N ARG A 576 -15.51 -2.75 -13.48
CA ARG A 576 -15.84 -3.41 -14.75
C ARG A 576 -15.19 -4.81 -14.78
N GLU A 577 -15.95 -5.82 -15.20
CA GLU A 577 -15.44 -7.19 -15.30
C GLU A 577 -14.31 -7.31 -16.34
N ILE A 578 -13.38 -8.24 -16.08
CA ILE A 578 -12.33 -8.59 -17.06
C ILE A 578 -12.94 -9.39 -18.23
N PRO A 579 -12.36 -9.30 -19.45
CA PRO A 579 -12.71 -10.18 -20.57
C PRO A 579 -12.31 -11.65 -20.36
#